data_AF-A0A2J6TPB3-F1
#
_entry.id   AF-A0A2J6TPB3-F1
#
_cell.length_a   1.000
_cell.length_b   1.000
_cell.length_c   1.000
_cell.angle_alpha   90.00
_cell.angle_beta   90.00
_cell.angle_gamma   90.00
#
_symmetry.space_group_name_H-M   'P 1'
#
loop_
_entity.id
_entity.type
_entity.pdbx_description
1 polymer ?
#
loop_
_entity_poly.entity_id
_entity_poly.type
_entity_poly.pdbx_seq_one_letter_code
_entity_poly.pdbx_strand_id
1 'polypeptide(L)'
;MIITLIARVAQLLIGAVVLALSVVLINGYGPGHAPSLLDYGAFCGGAGLLIAAAGLGAIFLEPLQGIIILALDGIASFFLLAGAGAFVAEVKTGNCADPYYILAIWKVIRVSDMKDYNGDRKKAEDDIIGRCRMAQADTAFIWILFILFIVTIGLTFMSRSSKRGGALV
;
A
#
# COMPACT_ATOMS: atom_id res chain seq x y z
N MET A 1 10.18 -5.66 21.84
CA MET A 1 9.65 -4.28 21.80
C MET A 1 10.35 -3.41 20.75
N ILE A 2 11.68 -3.51 20.56
CA ILE A 2 12.39 -2.76 19.51
C ILE A 2 11.95 -3.22 18.09
N ILE A 3 11.94 -4.53 17.82
CA ILE A 3 11.57 -5.09 16.50
C ILE A 3 10.14 -4.69 16.11
N THR A 4 9.20 -4.75 17.06
CA THR A 4 7.81 -4.34 16.85
C THR A 4 7.69 -2.85 16.56
N LEU A 5 8.49 -2.01 17.21
CA LEU A 5 8.51 -0.57 16.96
C LEU A 5 9.05 -0.26 15.55
N ILE A 6 10.14 -0.92 15.14
CA ILE A 6 10.69 -0.79 13.79
C ILE A 6 9.64 -1.19 12.73
N ALA A 7 8.97 -2.32 12.93
CA ALA A 7 7.93 -2.79 12.03
C ALA A 7 6.76 -1.79 11.92
N ARG A 8 6.34 -1.18 13.03
CA ARG A 8 5.28 -0.15 13.04
C ARG A 8 5.67 1.12 12.30
N VAL A 9 6.90 1.61 12.50
CA VAL A 9 7.41 2.78 11.77
C VAL A 9 7.52 2.47 10.28
N ALA A 10 7.99 1.27 9.91
CA ALA A 10 8.03 0.84 8.52
C ALA A 10 6.63 0.79 7.88
N GLN A 11 5.62 0.25 8.58
CA GLN A 11 4.23 0.25 8.12
C GLN A 11 3.71 1.67 7.87
N LEU A 12 4.03 2.61 8.76
CA LEU A 12 3.60 4.01 8.62
C LEU A 12 4.22 4.66 7.38
N LEU A 13 5.54 4.50 7.19
CA LEU A 13 6.24 5.05 6.02
C LEU A 13 5.74 4.43 4.71
N ILE A 14 5.60 3.11 4.66
CA ILE A 14 5.15 2.43 3.44
C ILE A 14 3.68 2.74 3.15
N GLY A 15 2.82 2.81 4.17
CA GLY A 15 1.44 3.26 4.02
C GLY A 15 1.35 4.68 3.46
N ALA A 16 2.22 5.59 3.90
CA ALA A 16 2.30 6.94 3.35
C ALA A 16 2.73 6.95 1.88
N VAL A 17 3.69 6.11 1.50
CA VAL A 17 4.14 5.98 0.10
C VAL A 17 3.02 5.45 -0.79
N VAL A 18 2.33 4.38 -0.38
CA VAL A 18 1.18 3.82 -1.11
C VAL A 18 0.11 4.88 -1.30
N LEU A 19 -0.27 5.57 -0.22
CA LEU A 19 -1.26 6.64 -0.27
C LEU A 19 -0.84 7.75 -1.24
N ALA A 20 0.41 8.21 -1.17
CA ALA A 20 0.93 9.27 -2.02
C ALA A 20 0.93 8.86 -3.51
N LEU A 21 1.39 7.64 -3.82
CA LEU A 21 1.41 7.12 -5.19
C LEU A 21 -0.01 7.01 -5.75
N SER A 22 -0.94 6.40 -5.00
CA SER A 22 -2.34 6.29 -5.41
C SER A 22 -2.99 7.66 -5.64
N VAL A 23 -2.77 8.65 -4.76
CA VAL A 23 -3.32 10.01 -4.92
C VAL A 23 -2.75 10.73 -6.14
N VAL A 24 -1.45 10.61 -6.42
CA VAL A 24 -0.85 11.19 -7.64
C VAL A 24 -1.41 10.52 -8.90
N LEU A 25 -1.62 9.20 -8.86
CA LEU A 25 -2.29 8.47 -9.93
C LEU A 25 -3.75 8.92 -10.12
N ILE A 26 -4.50 9.20 -9.06
CA ILE A 26 -5.89 9.71 -9.16
C ILE A 26 -5.92 11.12 -9.73
N ASN A 27 -5.13 12.05 -9.18
CA ASN A 27 -5.16 13.47 -9.57
C ASN A 27 -4.74 13.72 -11.02
N GLY A 28 -3.88 12.87 -11.59
CA GLY A 28 -3.42 12.96 -12.97
C GLY A 28 -4.24 12.17 -13.99
N TYR A 29 -5.38 11.59 -13.58
CA TYR A 29 -6.13 10.66 -14.41
C TYR A 29 -6.94 11.34 -15.53
N GLY A 30 -7.10 10.62 -16.65
CA GLY A 30 -7.87 10.94 -17.86
C GLY A 30 -9.23 11.60 -17.65
N PRO A 31 -9.85 12.18 -18.71
CA PRO A 31 -11.22 12.64 -18.62
C PRO A 31 -12.15 11.48 -18.21
N GLY A 32 -12.96 11.74 -17.17
CA GLY A 32 -13.83 10.74 -16.57
C GLY A 32 -13.45 10.46 -15.10
N HIS A 33 -13.88 9.31 -14.60
CA HIS A 33 -13.58 8.88 -13.25
C HIS A 33 -12.36 7.97 -13.24
N ALA A 34 -11.51 8.12 -12.23
CA ALA A 34 -10.43 7.17 -11.99
C ALA A 34 -11.01 5.76 -11.79
N PRO A 35 -10.31 4.70 -12.20
CA PRO A 35 -10.74 3.35 -11.91
C PRO A 35 -10.78 3.15 -10.39
N SER A 36 -11.82 2.47 -9.92
CA SER A 36 -12.01 2.15 -8.50
C SER A 36 -10.82 1.41 -7.88
N LEU A 37 -9.95 0.81 -8.71
CA LEU A 37 -8.69 0.22 -8.29
C LEU A 37 -7.76 1.24 -7.60
N LEU A 38 -7.62 2.44 -8.17
CA LEU A 38 -6.72 3.46 -7.62
C LEU A 38 -7.27 4.06 -6.32
N ASP A 39 -8.58 4.28 -6.26
CA ASP A 39 -9.26 4.71 -5.03
C ASP A 39 -9.13 3.66 -3.92
N TYR A 40 -9.19 2.38 -4.30
CA TYR A 40 -8.95 1.29 -3.36
C TYR A 40 -7.50 1.22 -2.89
N GLY A 41 -6.53 1.53 -3.76
CA GLY A 41 -5.12 1.70 -3.39
C GLY A 41 -4.93 2.82 -2.36
N ALA A 42 -5.55 3.97 -2.58
CA ALA A 42 -5.54 5.09 -1.64
C ALA A 42 -6.19 4.71 -0.31
N PHE A 43 -7.31 3.98 -0.33
CA PHE A 43 -7.92 3.42 0.89
C PHE A 43 -6.96 2.48 1.62
N CYS A 44 -6.29 1.57 0.92
CA CYS A 44 -5.33 0.63 1.50
C CYS A 44 -4.15 1.36 2.18
N GLY A 45 -3.56 2.35 1.50
CA GLY A 45 -2.49 3.18 2.05
C GLY A 45 -2.95 4.01 3.25
N GLY A 46 -4.11 4.66 3.15
CA GLY A 46 -4.67 5.49 4.21
C GLY A 46 -5.10 4.70 5.45
N ALA A 47 -5.83 3.60 5.27
CA ALA A 47 -6.23 2.71 6.37
C ALA A 47 -5.01 2.07 7.02
N GLY A 48 -4.05 1.59 6.23
CA GLY A 48 -2.79 1.04 6.72
C GLY A 48 -2.00 2.06 7.55
N LEU A 49 -1.93 3.31 7.10
CA LEU A 49 -1.27 4.40 7.82
C LEU A 49 -1.95 4.69 9.17
N LEU A 50 -3.28 4.82 9.19
CA LEU A 50 -4.04 5.07 10.42
C LEU A 50 -3.90 3.93 11.42
N ILE A 51 -3.98 2.68 10.96
CA ILE A 51 -3.84 1.51 11.82
C ILE A 51 -2.40 1.39 12.35
N ALA A 52 -1.39 1.68 11.52
CA ALA A 52 0.01 1.72 11.96
C ALA A 52 0.24 2.80 13.03
N ALA A 53 -0.34 3.99 12.85
CA ALA A 53 -0.28 5.08 13.83
C ALA A 53 -0.97 4.70 15.15
N ALA A 54 -2.15 4.08 15.09
CA ALA A 54 -2.84 3.55 16.28
C ALA A 54 -2.00 2.47 16.99
N GLY A 55 -1.34 1.60 16.21
CA GLY A 55 -0.42 0.59 16.74
C GLY A 55 0.82 1.18 17.41
N LEU A 56 1.30 2.34 16.97
CA LEU A 56 2.39 3.08 17.63
C LEU A 56 1.91 3.72 18.93
N GLY A 57 0.75 4.37 18.92
CA GLY A 57 0.14 4.97 20.12
C GLY A 57 -0.17 3.93 21.20
N ALA A 58 -0.55 2.73 20.81
CA ALA A 58 -0.80 1.63 21.72
C ALA A 58 0.42 1.14 22.51
N ILE A 59 1.63 1.48 22.10
CA ILE A 59 2.84 1.17 22.89
C ILE A 59 2.84 1.92 24.21
N PHE A 60 2.18 3.09 24.26
CA PHE A 60 2.13 3.96 25.43
C PHE A 60 0.86 3.76 26.26
N LEU A 61 -0.12 3.01 25.74
CA LEU A 61 -1.41 2.77 26.39
C LEU A 61 -1.58 1.27 26.66
N GLU A 62 -1.29 0.86 27.89
CA GLU A 62 -1.50 -0.51 28.39
C GLU A 62 -2.89 -1.11 28.10
N PRO A 63 -4.03 -0.38 28.20
CA PRO A 63 -5.33 -0.97 27.88
C PRO A 63 -5.54 -1.25 26.38
N LEU A 64 -4.78 -0.59 25.52
CA LEU A 64 -4.87 -0.78 24.06
C LEU A 64 -4.01 -1.97 23.61
N GLN A 65 -2.95 -2.28 24.36
CA GLN A 65 -1.95 -3.33 24.10
C GLN A 65 -2.54 -4.74 24.27
N GLY A 66 -3.39 -5.16 23.34
CA GLY A 66 -4.19 -6.36 23.52
C GLY A 66 -4.86 -6.86 22.25
N ILE A 67 -6.09 -7.34 22.39
CA ILE A 67 -6.85 -7.97 21.31
C ILE A 67 -7.28 -6.95 20.24
N ILE A 68 -7.41 -5.67 20.60
CA ILE A 68 -7.87 -4.59 19.73
C ILE A 68 -6.89 -4.37 18.58
N ILE A 69 -5.59 -4.19 18.87
CA ILE A 69 -4.56 -3.99 17.83
C ILE A 69 -4.43 -5.22 16.95
N LEU A 70 -4.54 -6.42 17.53
CA LEU A 70 -4.51 -7.66 16.78
C LEU A 70 -5.69 -7.73 15.79
N ALA A 71 -6.89 -7.31 16.22
CA ALA A 71 -8.05 -7.22 15.35
C ALA A 71 -7.85 -6.16 14.25
N LEU A 72 -7.31 -4.99 14.58
CA LEU A 72 -7.01 -3.94 13.60
C LEU A 72 -5.97 -4.39 12.57
N ASP A 73 -4.88 -5.04 13.01
CA ASP A 73 -3.87 -5.60 12.11
C ASP A 73 -4.47 -6.69 11.21
N GLY A 74 -5.39 -7.51 11.75
CA GLY A 74 -6.11 -8.52 10.97
C GLY A 74 -7.00 -7.90 9.89
N ILE A 75 -7.75 -6.87 10.23
CA ILE A 75 -8.59 -6.10 9.28
C ILE A 75 -7.71 -5.42 8.23
N ALA A 76 -6.60 -4.78 8.63
CA ALA A 76 -5.64 -4.19 7.72
C ALA A 76 -5.09 -5.23 6.74
N SER A 77 -4.68 -6.39 7.25
CA SER A 77 -4.14 -7.48 6.44
C SER A 77 -5.15 -7.97 5.41
N PHE A 78 -6.43 -8.08 5.77
CA PHE A 78 -7.49 -8.48 4.86
C PHE A 78 -7.66 -7.49 3.69
N PHE A 79 -7.77 -6.19 3.99
CA PHE A 79 -7.90 -5.17 2.94
C PHE A 79 -6.65 -5.06 2.09
N LEU A 80 -5.46 -5.11 2.69
CA LEU A 80 -4.21 -5.04 1.95
C LEU A 80 -4.02 -6.26 1.05
N LEU A 81 -4.43 -7.46 1.47
CA LEU A 81 -4.37 -8.66 0.62
C LEU A 81 -5.30 -8.54 -0.59
N ALA A 82 -6.53 -8.06 -0.39
CA ALA A 82 -7.46 -7.82 -1.48
C ALA A 82 -6.95 -6.73 -2.43
N GLY A 83 -6.38 -5.65 -1.89
CA GLY A 83 -5.75 -4.58 -2.67
C GLY A 83 -4.58 -5.09 -3.50
N ALA A 84 -3.66 -5.81 -2.86
CA ALA A 84 -2.50 -6.40 -3.50
C ALA A 84 -2.90 -7.35 -4.64
N GLY A 85 -3.92 -8.19 -4.42
CA GLY A 85 -4.46 -9.09 -5.44
C GLY A 85 -5.08 -8.34 -6.63
N ALA A 86 -5.88 -7.30 -6.36
CA ALA A 86 -6.50 -6.49 -7.40
C ALA A 86 -5.46 -5.74 -8.24
N PHE A 87 -4.45 -5.14 -7.61
CA PHE A 87 -3.37 -4.42 -8.31
C PHE A 87 -2.53 -5.37 -9.16
N VAL A 88 -2.21 -6.57 -8.67
CA VAL A 88 -1.47 -7.56 -9.47
C VAL A 88 -2.27 -8.02 -10.70
N ALA A 89 -3.59 -8.21 -10.57
CA ALA A 89 -4.43 -8.65 -11.66
C ALA A 89 -4.53 -7.62 -12.81
N GLU A 90 -4.60 -6.34 -12.45
CA GLU A 90 -4.82 -5.24 -13.40
C GLU A 90 -3.51 -4.64 -13.94
N VAL A 91 -2.52 -4.37 -13.07
CA VAL A 91 -1.24 -3.75 -13.46
C VAL A 91 -0.31 -4.77 -14.10
N LYS A 92 -0.31 -6.02 -13.62
CA LYS A 92 0.64 -7.07 -14.05
C LYS A 92 2.11 -6.61 -13.92
N THR A 93 3.05 -7.49 -14.26
CA THR A 93 4.46 -7.13 -14.37
C THR A 93 4.85 -7.09 -15.83
N GLY A 94 5.57 -6.02 -16.22
CA GLY A 94 5.98 -5.84 -17.61
C GLY A 94 6.94 -4.68 -17.77
N ASN A 95 7.51 -4.54 -18.96
CA ASN A 95 8.40 -3.43 -19.26
C ASN A 95 7.59 -2.18 -19.59
N CYS A 96 7.70 -1.13 -18.78
CA CYS A 96 7.03 0.16 -19.04
C CYS A 96 7.54 0.87 -20.30
N ALA A 97 8.60 0.38 -20.97
CA ALA A 97 9.02 0.87 -22.28
C ALA A 97 8.35 0.13 -23.45
N ASP A 98 7.64 -0.97 -23.20
CA ASP A 98 6.96 -1.75 -24.25
C ASP A 98 5.56 -1.16 -24.52
N PRO A 99 5.27 -0.69 -25.75
CA PRO A 99 3.97 -0.15 -26.12
C PRO A 99 2.82 -1.14 -25.93
N TYR A 100 3.05 -2.44 -26.17
CA TYR A 100 2.01 -3.46 -26.03
C TYR A 100 1.59 -3.64 -24.57
N TYR A 101 2.57 -3.54 -23.66
CA TYR A 101 2.30 -3.59 -22.23
C TYR A 101 1.53 -2.35 -21.75
N ILE A 102 1.95 -1.15 -22.18
CA ILE A 102 1.24 0.11 -21.87
C ILE A 102 -0.22 0.05 -22.32
N LEU A 103 -0.49 -0.47 -23.53
CA LEU A 103 -1.84 -0.64 -24.05
C LEU A 103 -2.69 -1.59 -23.18
N ALA A 104 -2.08 -2.66 -22.66
CA ALA A 104 -2.77 -3.62 -21.79
C ALA A 104 -3.20 -3.01 -20.45
N ILE A 105 -2.43 -2.07 -19.91
CA ILE A 105 -2.69 -1.42 -18.61
C ILE A 105 -3.27 -0.01 -18.77
N TRP A 106 -3.60 0.42 -19.99
CA TRP A 106 -4.00 1.78 -20.31
C TRP A 106 -5.16 2.29 -19.47
N LYS A 107 -6.11 1.40 -19.13
CA LYS A 107 -7.25 1.69 -18.26
C LYS A 107 -6.84 2.14 -16.85
N VAL A 108 -5.66 1.75 -16.37
CA VAL A 108 -5.16 2.11 -15.03
C VAL A 108 -4.31 3.39 -15.08
N ILE A 109 -3.48 3.55 -16.11
CA ILE A 109 -2.46 4.63 -16.19
C ILE A 109 -2.85 5.79 -17.12
N ARG A 110 -4.12 5.90 -17.50
CA ARG A 110 -4.61 6.91 -18.47
C ARG A 110 -4.38 8.33 -17.99
N VAL A 111 -3.64 9.12 -18.77
CA VAL A 111 -3.30 10.52 -18.47
C VAL A 111 -4.46 11.48 -18.78
N SER A 112 -4.60 12.55 -18.00
CA SER A 112 -5.55 13.65 -18.25
C SER A 112 -5.33 14.34 -19.59
N ASP A 113 -6.39 14.46 -20.40
CA ASP A 113 -6.40 15.21 -21.65
C ASP A 113 -6.23 16.73 -21.43
N MET A 114 -6.42 17.21 -20.19
CA MET A 114 -6.19 18.61 -19.82
C MET A 114 -4.72 18.92 -19.50
N LYS A 115 -3.85 17.90 -19.45
CA LYS A 115 -2.43 18.08 -19.18
C LYS A 115 -1.72 18.53 -20.45
N ASP A 116 -1.43 19.82 -20.53
CA ASP A 116 -0.71 20.40 -21.66
C ASP A 116 0.81 20.12 -21.54
N TYR A 117 1.35 19.52 -22.60
CA TYR A 117 2.78 19.25 -22.75
C TYR A 117 3.50 20.29 -23.61
N ASN A 118 2.83 21.38 -23.99
CA ASN A 118 3.34 22.41 -24.89
C ASN A 118 3.85 21.82 -26.22
N GLY A 119 3.14 20.80 -26.74
CA GLY A 119 3.51 20.06 -27.94
C GLY A 119 4.69 19.09 -27.80
N ASP A 120 5.28 18.95 -26.61
CA ASP A 120 6.44 18.07 -26.38
C ASP A 120 6.00 16.61 -26.24
N ARG A 121 6.09 15.85 -27.34
CA ARG A 121 5.76 14.42 -27.37
C ARG A 121 6.62 13.58 -26.43
N LYS A 122 7.89 13.95 -26.21
CA LYS A 122 8.77 13.17 -25.33
C LYS A 122 8.33 13.27 -23.88
N LYS A 123 7.93 14.47 -23.44
CA LYS A 123 7.38 14.66 -22.08
C LYS A 123 6.07 13.89 -21.87
N ALA A 124 5.21 13.82 -22.88
CA ALA A 124 3.99 13.04 -22.82
C ALA A 124 4.29 11.53 -22.69
N GLU A 125 5.26 11.03 -23.47
CA GLU A 125 5.72 9.64 -23.38
C GLU A 125 6.35 9.33 -22.02
N ASP A 126 7.25 10.20 -21.53
CA ASP A 126 7.90 10.06 -20.23
C ASP A 126 6.90 10.07 -19.07
N ASP A 127 5.81 10.85 -19.16
CA ASP A 127 4.76 10.87 -18.14
C ASP A 127 3.99 9.54 -18.10
N ILE A 128 3.63 8.98 -19.25
CA ILE A 128 2.95 7.68 -19.35
C ILE A 128 3.85 6.58 -18.76
N ILE A 129 5.14 6.57 -19.12
CA ILE A 129 6.12 5.62 -18.60
C ILE A 129 6.28 5.82 -17.08
N GLY A 130 6.31 7.06 -16.61
CA GLY A 130 6.35 7.41 -15.20
C GLY A 130 5.17 6.84 -14.43
N ARG A 131 3.94 6.99 -14.95
CA ARG A 131 2.72 6.48 -14.32
C ARG A 131 2.63 4.95 -14.34
N CYS A 132 3.14 4.31 -15.39
CA CYS A 132 3.34 2.85 -15.41
C CYS A 132 4.23 2.39 -14.25
N ARG A 133 5.38 3.04 -14.06
CA ARG A 133 6.29 2.72 -12.95
C ARG A 133 5.68 3.01 -11.60
N MET A 134 4.91 4.09 -11.46
CA MET A 134 4.18 4.41 -10.22
C MET A 134 3.16 3.31 -9.90
N ALA A 135 2.38 2.84 -10.87
CA ALA A 135 1.40 1.77 -10.64
C ALA A 135 2.05 0.44 -10.25
N GLN A 136 3.19 0.09 -10.89
CA GLN A 136 3.97 -1.10 -10.51
C GLN A 136 4.59 -0.96 -9.11
N ALA A 137 5.14 0.21 -8.80
CA ALA A 137 5.69 0.50 -7.48
C ALA A 137 4.60 0.42 -6.40
N ASP A 138 3.42 0.99 -6.65
CA ASP A 138 2.28 0.96 -5.75
C ASP A 138 1.85 -0.50 -5.47
N THR A 139 1.75 -1.32 -6.52
CA THR A 139 1.49 -2.77 -6.39
C THR A 139 2.50 -3.46 -5.46
N ALA A 140 3.79 -3.17 -5.61
CA ALA A 140 4.84 -3.75 -4.78
C ALA A 140 4.75 -3.26 -3.32
N PHE A 141 4.53 -1.96 -3.11
CA PHE A 141 4.45 -1.39 -1.77
C PHE A 141 3.21 -1.86 -1.00
N ILE A 142 2.07 -2.07 -1.67
CA ILE A 142 0.88 -2.67 -1.04
C ILE A 142 1.20 -4.10 -0.56
N TRP A 143 1.89 -4.91 -1.37
CA TRP A 143 2.33 -6.25 -0.97
C TRP A 143 3.30 -6.23 0.22
N ILE A 144 4.27 -5.31 0.20
CA ILE A 144 5.22 -5.15 1.31
C ILE A 144 4.48 -4.73 2.58
N LEU A 145 3.53 -3.79 2.47
CA LEU A 145 2.72 -3.34 3.59
C LEU A 145 1.90 -4.47 4.20
N PHE A 146 1.26 -5.30 3.36
CA PHE A 146 0.57 -6.52 3.78
C PHE A 146 1.50 -7.44 4.58
N ILE A 147 2.68 -7.75 4.05
CA ILE A 147 3.66 -8.61 4.72
C ILE A 147 4.06 -8.03 6.08
N LEU A 148 4.26 -6.72 6.18
CA LEU A 148 4.59 -6.09 7.45
C LEU A 148 3.48 -6.23 8.49
N PHE A 149 2.20 -6.14 8.09
CA PHE A 149 1.08 -6.39 9.01
C PHE A 149 1.02 -7.86 9.47
N ILE A 150 1.30 -8.82 8.57
CA ILE A 150 1.45 -10.22 8.96
C ILE A 150 2.60 -10.42 9.94
N VAL A 151 3.74 -9.75 9.72
CA VAL A 151 4.88 -9.81 10.64
C VAL A 151 4.51 -9.25 12.02
N THR A 152 3.78 -8.13 12.12
CA THR A 152 3.36 -7.60 13.43
C THR A 152 2.34 -8.49 14.13
N ILE A 153 1.46 -9.16 13.39
CA ILE A 153 0.57 -10.20 13.93
C ILE A 153 1.41 -11.35 14.52
N GLY A 154 2.36 -11.89 13.75
CA GLY A 154 3.23 -12.98 14.18
C GLY A 154 4.04 -12.63 15.43
N LEU A 155 4.64 -11.44 15.47
CA LEU A 155 5.36 -10.93 16.64
C LEU A 155 4.45 -10.78 17.86
N THR A 156 3.18 -10.38 17.67
CA THR A 156 2.19 -10.29 18.74
C THR A 156 1.88 -11.68 19.33
N PHE A 157 1.72 -12.71 18.49
CA PHE A 157 1.54 -14.09 18.97
C PHE A 157 2.78 -14.63 19.67
N MET A 158 3.98 -14.42 19.12
CA MET A 158 5.24 -14.88 19.72
C MET A 158 5.48 -14.23 21.09
N SER A 159 5.25 -12.92 21.21
CA SER A 159 5.39 -12.21 22.48
C SER A 159 4.38 -12.66 23.56
N ARG A 160 3.16 -13.07 23.17
CA ARG A 160 2.19 -13.67 24.09
C ARG A 160 2.59 -15.09 24.49
N SER A 161 3.08 -15.89 23.55
CA SER A 161 3.52 -17.26 23.80
C SER A 161 4.73 -17.31 24.73
N SER A 162 5.72 -16.43 24.52
CA SER A 162 6.92 -16.35 25.36
C SER A 162 6.61 -16.00 26.83
N LYS A 163 5.52 -15.26 27.11
CA LYS A 163 5.07 -14.98 28.48
C LYS A 163 4.36 -16.17 29.15
N ARG A 164 3.94 -17.19 28.41
CA ARG A 164 3.28 -18.40 28.92
C ARG A 164 4.21 -19.62 29.07
N GLY A 165 5.42 -19.57 28.52
CA GLY A 165 6.42 -20.66 28.63
C GLY A 165 7.26 -20.68 29.91
N GLY A 166 7.07 -19.72 30.83
CA GLY A 166 7.81 -19.64 32.11
C GLY A 166 7.08 -20.20 33.33
N ALA A 167 5.95 -20.90 33.15
CA ALA A 167 5.17 -21.52 34.23
C ALA A 167 5.05 -23.04 33.99
N LEU A 168 6.19 -23.71 33.89
CA LEU A 168 6.35 -25.16 34.05
C LEU A 168 7.75 -25.39 34.63
N VAL A 169 7.92 -25.10 35.92
CA VAL A 169 8.49 -25.92 37.02
C VAL A 169 8.30 -25.11 38.30
#